data_AF-D0N4C6-F1
#
_entry.id   AF-D0N4C6-F1
#
_cell.length_a   1.000
_cell.length_b   1.000
_cell.length_c   1.000
_cell.angle_alpha   90.00
_cell.angle_beta   90.00
_cell.angle_gamma   90.00
#
_symmetry.space_group_name_H-M   'P 1'
#
loop_
_entity.id
_entity.type
_entity.pdbx_description
1 polymer ?
#
loop_
_entity_poly.entity_id
_entity_poly.type
_entity_poly.pdbx_seq_one_letter_code
_entity_poly.pdbx_strand_id
1 'polypeptide(L)'
;MIRRHMLIGARRFLSSRHKPERFSLLATALRVFHEQNGHFLIPYTFQVPRKEAQSSDSNPWPQETHGLNLGREIRKFVDVSNLKSSPELHNIRRQLDTVGFPQIRDWKRFQWEQKSLSALKTFKQIQGDLLVPRKFVVPEEDRQWPKPTWGLKLGSHVNFLRQTREKLTTYQVQDLDDIGFVWVVADYNWDVLFMPALRRYRQLYGHSDIPQNFVIREEKNNEWPKELQGYRLGSMVNRTRTASGYVEFVERDREELEQLSFYLNSNDQKWQENILPAFEMYHRVHRNCNINTHFIVPEEEPWPQSMWGMRLGFIARNIRNRGDFFLQVARDYEKLKSIGFVWNVFAAKWQYAVLPALHTYVRVYGDANVPVDFVVPPEDPWPEESHGLKLGELAASPMRRKNFADFIEIDRMQLEALGFFWSALPDGDISGDDAFRLLL
;
A
#
# COMPACT_ATOMS: atom_id res chain seq x y z
N MET A 1 -71.91 -14.92 -46.21
CA MET A 1 -70.58 -14.83 -45.54
C MET A 1 -70.81 -14.29 -44.13
N ILE A 2 -70.67 -15.07 -43.04
CA ILE A 2 -69.43 -15.25 -42.24
C ILE A 2 -68.90 -13.85 -41.78
N ARG A 3 -68.82 -13.41 -40.51
CA ARG A 3 -68.41 -14.07 -39.24
C ARG A 3 -68.69 -13.18 -37.97
N ARG A 4 -69.17 -13.84 -36.91
CA ARG A 4 -68.87 -13.80 -35.45
C ARG A 4 -68.23 -12.58 -34.72
N HIS A 5 -68.87 -12.28 -33.57
CA HIS A 5 -68.37 -12.08 -32.17
C HIS A 5 -67.42 -10.89 -31.87
N MET A 6 -67.51 -10.18 -30.74
CA MET A 6 -67.68 -10.66 -29.35
C MET A 6 -68.46 -9.69 -28.44
N LEU A 7 -69.30 -10.28 -27.58
CA LEU A 7 -69.76 -9.72 -26.32
C LEU A 7 -68.58 -9.62 -25.34
N ILE A 8 -68.22 -8.42 -24.90
CA ILE A 8 -67.41 -8.23 -23.69
C ILE A 8 -68.38 -7.96 -22.54
N GLY A 9 -68.78 -9.04 -21.87
CA GLY A 9 -69.52 -8.97 -20.62
C GLY A 9 -68.65 -8.32 -19.55
N ALA A 10 -69.07 -7.15 -19.07
CA ALA A 10 -68.58 -6.54 -17.86
C ALA A 10 -68.86 -7.47 -16.67
N ARG A 11 -67.94 -8.38 -16.36
CA ARG A 11 -67.93 -9.08 -15.09
C ARG A 11 -67.47 -8.09 -14.02
N ARG A 12 -68.47 -7.41 -13.44
CA ARG A 12 -68.43 -6.91 -12.07
C ARG A 12 -67.93 -8.05 -11.17
N PHE A 13 -66.65 -8.06 -10.86
CA PHE A 13 -66.18 -8.76 -9.67
C PHE A 13 -66.64 -7.93 -8.49
N LEU A 14 -67.78 -8.36 -7.95
CA LEU A 14 -68.29 -7.99 -6.65
C LEU A 14 -67.13 -8.04 -5.65
N SER A 15 -66.65 -6.86 -5.27
CA SER A 15 -65.80 -6.67 -4.10
C SER A 15 -66.56 -7.28 -2.93
N SER A 16 -66.08 -8.44 -2.45
CA SER A 16 -66.68 -9.14 -1.33
C SER A 16 -66.54 -8.25 -0.09
N ARG A 17 -67.62 -7.51 0.21
CA ARG A 17 -67.87 -6.92 1.51
C ARG A 17 -67.99 -8.07 2.53
N HIS A 18 -66.87 -8.43 3.14
CA HIS A 18 -66.75 -9.02 4.47
C HIS A 18 -65.27 -9.10 4.83
N LYS A 19 -64.80 -8.34 5.81
CA LYS A 19 -63.78 -8.79 6.78
C LYS A 19 -63.93 -7.98 8.09
N PRO A 20 -64.60 -8.52 9.11
CA PRO A 20 -64.40 -8.02 10.46
C PRO A 20 -62.92 -8.28 10.82
N GLU A 21 -62.29 -7.35 11.54
CA GLU A 21 -60.98 -7.53 12.19
C GLU A 21 -59.75 -7.76 11.29
N ARG A 22 -59.28 -6.74 10.58
CA ARG A 22 -58.10 -6.86 9.69
C ARG A 22 -56.79 -7.24 10.41
N PHE A 23 -56.66 -6.97 11.70
CA PHE A 23 -55.43 -7.19 12.48
C PHE A 23 -55.65 -7.89 13.84
N SER A 24 -56.82 -8.48 14.13
CA SER A 24 -57.06 -9.11 15.43
C SER A 24 -56.12 -10.26 15.74
N LEU A 25 -55.75 -11.02 14.71
CA LEU A 25 -54.85 -12.17 14.82
C LEU A 25 -53.36 -11.77 14.95
N LEU A 26 -53.04 -10.48 14.82
CA LEU A 26 -51.68 -9.98 14.81
C LEU A 26 -51.00 -10.15 16.17
N ALA A 27 -51.69 -9.81 17.26
CA ALA A 27 -51.14 -9.94 18.61
C ALA A 27 -50.84 -11.40 18.96
N THR A 28 -51.77 -12.30 18.65
CA THR A 28 -51.61 -13.74 18.92
C THR A 28 -50.47 -14.35 18.12
N ALA A 29 -50.36 -14.02 16.82
CA ALA A 29 -49.28 -14.49 15.97
C ALA A 29 -47.90 -13.90 16.39
N LEU A 30 -47.86 -12.63 16.78
CA LEU A 30 -46.62 -11.98 17.24
C LEU A 30 -46.13 -12.55 18.56
N ARG A 31 -47.03 -12.92 19.47
CA ARG A 31 -46.64 -13.56 20.74
C ARG A 31 -45.89 -14.86 20.50
N VAL A 32 -46.44 -15.75 19.66
CA VAL A 32 -45.79 -17.02 19.31
C VAL A 32 -44.46 -16.78 18.59
N PHE A 33 -44.42 -15.82 17.66
CA PHE A 33 -43.18 -15.46 16.98
C PHE A 33 -42.10 -15.00 17.97
N HIS A 34 -42.48 -14.14 18.93
CA HIS A 34 -41.58 -13.62 19.95
C HIS A 34 -41.12 -14.70 20.92
N GLU A 35 -41.99 -15.60 21.35
CA GLU A 35 -41.62 -16.74 22.21
C GLU A 35 -40.60 -17.67 21.53
N GLN A 36 -40.74 -17.92 20.22
CA GLN A 36 -39.82 -18.77 19.47
C GLN A 36 -38.48 -18.08 19.15
N ASN A 37 -38.53 -16.82 18.70
CA ASN A 37 -37.37 -16.13 18.12
C ASN A 37 -36.70 -15.15 19.10
N GLY A 38 -37.40 -14.74 20.15
CA GLY A 38 -36.94 -13.74 21.14
C GLY A 38 -36.86 -12.32 20.59
N HIS A 39 -37.51 -12.02 19.46
CA HIS A 39 -37.50 -10.68 18.85
C HIS A 39 -38.72 -10.44 17.95
N PHE A 40 -38.97 -9.17 17.56
CA PHE A 40 -40.09 -8.78 16.69
C PHE A 40 -39.72 -8.51 15.22
N LEU A 41 -38.48 -8.77 14.81
CA LEU A 41 -38.04 -8.60 13.42
C LEU A 41 -38.53 -9.72 12.50
N ILE A 42 -39.65 -9.48 11.83
CA ILE A 42 -40.30 -10.49 10.98
C ILE A 42 -39.94 -10.28 9.49
N PRO A 43 -39.41 -11.31 8.80
CA PRO A 43 -39.14 -11.25 7.36
C PRO A 43 -40.39 -10.89 6.55
N TYR A 44 -40.24 -10.13 5.46
CA TYR A 44 -41.39 -9.68 4.64
C TYR A 44 -42.23 -10.81 4.06
N THR A 45 -41.59 -11.92 3.74
CA THR A 45 -42.23 -13.10 3.15
C THR A 45 -42.66 -14.11 4.20
N PHE A 46 -42.45 -13.84 5.50
CA PHE A 46 -42.78 -14.80 6.55
C PHE A 46 -44.29 -15.08 6.58
N GLN A 47 -44.62 -16.35 6.37
CA GLN A 47 -45.98 -16.85 6.41
C GLN A 47 -46.08 -17.87 7.54
N VAL A 48 -47.13 -17.74 8.36
CA VAL A 48 -47.37 -18.67 9.47
C VAL A 48 -47.58 -20.09 8.90
N PRO A 49 -46.82 -21.10 9.37
CA PRO A 49 -46.91 -22.47 8.86
C PRO A 49 -48.33 -23.06 9.00
N ARG A 50 -48.75 -23.87 8.00
CA ARG A 50 -50.09 -24.49 7.93
C ARG A 50 -50.15 -25.97 8.42
N LYS A 51 -49.01 -26.58 8.81
CA LYS A 51 -48.67 -28.04 8.74
C LYS A 51 -48.40 -28.46 7.28
N GLU A 52 -47.38 -29.24 6.92
CA GLU A 52 -46.73 -30.41 7.53
C GLU A 52 -45.22 -30.45 7.24
N ALA A 53 -44.42 -30.97 8.18
CA ALA A 53 -43.27 -31.84 7.92
C ALA A 53 -42.68 -32.37 9.25
N GLN A 54 -43.06 -33.60 9.60
CA GLN A 54 -42.22 -34.58 10.32
C GLN A 54 -41.52 -34.13 11.62
N SER A 55 -42.29 -33.94 12.68
CA SER A 55 -41.94 -34.45 14.02
C SER A 55 -43.08 -34.12 14.98
N SER A 56 -43.44 -35.13 15.76
CA SER A 56 -44.37 -35.06 16.87
C SER A 56 -43.82 -34.14 17.95
N ASP A 57 -44.19 -32.86 17.90
CA ASP A 57 -44.33 -32.01 19.09
C ASP A 57 -45.24 -30.82 18.75
N SER A 58 -46.08 -30.44 19.70
CA SER A 58 -47.19 -29.48 19.61
C SER A 58 -46.93 -28.28 18.69
N ASN A 59 -47.77 -28.07 17.65
CA ASN A 59 -47.70 -26.85 16.84
C ASN A 59 -48.05 -25.62 17.71
N PRO A 60 -47.11 -24.70 17.98
CA PRO A 60 -47.35 -23.58 18.89
C PRO A 60 -48.18 -22.46 18.25
N TRP A 61 -48.43 -22.53 16.94
CA TRP A 61 -49.22 -21.53 16.21
C TRP A 61 -50.72 -21.84 16.26
N PRO A 62 -51.56 -20.90 16.74
CA PRO A 62 -53.02 -21.07 16.72
C PRO A 62 -53.55 -21.27 15.30
N GLN A 63 -54.55 -22.14 15.14
CA GLN A 63 -55.12 -22.51 13.83
C GLN A 63 -55.59 -21.29 13.01
N GLU A 64 -56.13 -20.28 13.69
CA GLU A 64 -56.62 -19.04 13.08
C GLU A 64 -55.50 -18.23 12.41
N THR A 65 -54.26 -18.36 12.89
CA THR A 65 -53.11 -17.62 12.36
C THR A 65 -52.47 -18.30 11.15
N HIS A 66 -52.86 -19.55 10.83
CA HIS A 66 -52.22 -20.35 9.78
C HIS A 66 -52.35 -19.74 8.39
N GLY A 67 -51.24 -19.62 7.67
CA GLY A 67 -51.20 -18.99 6.34
C GLY A 67 -51.25 -17.47 6.34
N LEU A 68 -51.32 -16.81 7.50
CA LEU A 68 -51.20 -15.36 7.62
C LEU A 68 -49.79 -14.94 7.20
N ASN A 69 -49.68 -13.95 6.31
CA ASN A 69 -48.39 -13.33 6.01
C ASN A 69 -48.09 -12.27 7.08
N LEU A 70 -47.54 -12.73 8.21
CA LEU A 70 -47.30 -11.89 9.38
C LEU A 70 -46.39 -10.70 9.05
N GLY A 71 -45.39 -10.91 8.18
CA GLY A 71 -44.46 -9.87 7.76
C GLY A 71 -45.11 -8.72 6.97
N ARG A 72 -46.09 -9.02 6.12
CA ARG A 72 -46.86 -8.01 5.37
C ARG A 72 -47.87 -7.32 6.27
N GLU A 73 -48.56 -8.07 7.12
CA GLU A 73 -49.61 -7.50 7.97
C GLU A 73 -49.04 -6.58 9.06
N ILE A 74 -47.89 -6.91 9.67
CA ILE A 74 -47.27 -6.03 10.67
C ILE A 74 -46.80 -4.71 10.07
N ARG A 75 -46.21 -4.74 8.87
CA ARG A 75 -45.77 -3.51 8.17
C ARG A 75 -46.97 -2.64 7.80
N LYS A 76 -48.01 -3.23 7.22
CA LYS A 76 -49.26 -2.52 6.91
C LYS A 76 -49.90 -1.94 8.17
N PHE A 77 -49.89 -2.68 9.28
CA PHE A 77 -50.41 -2.19 10.55
C PHE A 77 -49.65 -0.93 10.98
N VAL A 78 -48.31 -0.98 11.01
CA VAL A 78 -47.46 0.17 11.36
C VAL A 78 -47.73 1.36 10.44
N ASP A 79 -47.80 1.15 9.13
CA ASP A 79 -48.08 2.23 8.17
C ASP A 79 -49.47 2.86 8.41
N VAL A 80 -50.50 2.04 8.62
CA VAL A 80 -51.89 2.50 8.80
C VAL A 80 -52.09 3.15 10.18
N SER A 81 -51.51 2.60 11.24
CA SER A 81 -51.63 3.14 12.60
C SER A 81 -50.99 4.51 12.75
N ASN A 82 -49.97 4.81 11.93
CA ASN A 82 -49.31 6.12 11.94
C ASN A 82 -50.06 7.17 11.11
N LEU A 83 -50.86 6.75 10.12
CA LEU A 83 -51.61 7.66 9.24
C LEU A 83 -53.04 7.91 9.71
N LYS A 84 -53.67 6.95 10.41
CA LYS A 84 -55.09 7.01 10.77
C LYS A 84 -55.30 6.64 12.23
N SER A 85 -56.00 7.51 12.95
CA SER A 85 -56.47 7.25 14.31
C SER A 85 -57.86 6.60 14.25
N SER A 86 -57.97 5.35 14.69
CA SER A 86 -59.25 4.61 14.81
C SER A 86 -59.30 3.87 16.14
N PRO A 87 -60.46 3.81 16.83
CA PRO A 87 -60.62 3.07 18.09
C PRO A 87 -60.26 1.58 17.97
N GLU A 88 -60.52 0.96 16.81
CA GLU A 88 -60.14 -0.44 16.54
C GLU A 88 -58.62 -0.63 16.54
N LEU A 89 -57.89 0.30 15.90
CA LEU A 89 -56.42 0.27 15.86
C LEU A 89 -55.81 0.53 17.25
N HIS A 90 -56.46 1.34 18.08
CA HIS A 90 -56.05 1.54 19.48
C HIS A 90 -56.24 0.27 20.31
N ASN A 91 -57.34 -0.46 20.08
CA ASN A 91 -57.57 -1.72 20.77
C ASN A 91 -56.53 -2.78 20.37
N ILE A 92 -56.26 -2.93 19.07
CA ILE A 92 -55.20 -3.81 18.56
C ILE A 92 -53.83 -3.36 19.09
N ARG A 93 -53.55 -2.05 19.11
CA ARG A 93 -52.30 -1.52 19.68
C ARG A 93 -52.15 -1.90 21.15
N ARG A 94 -53.20 -1.76 21.96
CA ARG A 94 -53.20 -2.19 23.36
C ARG A 94 -52.90 -3.68 23.49
N GLN A 95 -53.45 -4.53 22.61
CA GLN A 95 -53.14 -5.96 22.56
C GLN A 95 -51.69 -6.25 22.11
N LEU A 96 -51.09 -5.40 21.29
CA LEU A 96 -49.68 -5.51 20.93
C LEU A 96 -48.76 -5.07 22.06
N ASP A 97 -49.15 -4.04 22.80
CA ASP A 97 -48.42 -3.56 23.97
C ASP A 97 -48.40 -4.63 25.09
N THR A 98 -49.48 -5.42 25.28
CA THR A 98 -49.47 -6.56 26.23
C THR A 98 -48.51 -7.68 25.82
N VAL A 99 -48.20 -7.81 24.54
CA VAL A 99 -47.22 -8.76 24.01
C VAL A 99 -45.79 -8.19 24.06
N GLY A 100 -45.63 -6.91 24.41
CA GLY A 100 -44.34 -6.22 24.49
C GLY A 100 -43.84 -5.69 23.13
N PHE A 101 -44.73 -5.55 22.14
CA PHE A 101 -44.36 -5.05 20.83
C PHE A 101 -43.98 -3.55 20.88
N PRO A 102 -42.78 -3.16 20.41
CA PRO A 102 -42.29 -1.78 20.55
C PRO A 102 -43.12 -0.77 19.77
N GLN A 103 -43.04 0.51 20.16
CA GLN A 103 -43.70 1.60 19.44
C GLN A 103 -42.89 1.98 18.20
N ILE A 104 -43.19 1.32 17.09
CA ILE A 104 -42.49 1.52 15.81
C ILE A 104 -43.21 2.59 14.99
N ARG A 105 -42.52 3.70 14.73
CA ARG A 105 -43.00 4.74 13.79
C ARG A 105 -42.59 4.46 12.35
N ASP A 106 -41.39 3.93 12.15
CA ASP A 106 -40.87 3.55 10.83
C ASP A 106 -40.25 2.16 10.92
N TRP A 107 -40.81 1.23 10.14
CA TRP A 107 -40.32 -0.15 10.07
C TRP A 107 -38.90 -0.24 9.53
N LYS A 108 -38.53 0.61 8.56
CA LYS A 108 -37.18 0.62 7.98
C LYS A 108 -36.16 1.03 9.03
N ARG A 109 -36.45 2.09 9.78
CA ARG A 109 -35.61 2.55 10.89
C ARG A 109 -35.48 1.49 11.98
N PHE A 110 -36.59 0.88 12.41
CA PHE A 110 -36.54 -0.21 13.39
C PHE A 110 -35.70 -1.40 12.91
N GLN A 111 -35.85 -1.80 11.64
CA GLN A 111 -35.03 -2.87 11.06
C GLN A 111 -33.54 -2.51 11.03
N TRP A 112 -33.20 -1.27 10.67
CA TRP A 112 -31.84 -0.76 10.68
C TRP A 112 -31.22 -0.82 12.09
N GLU A 113 -31.93 -0.29 13.09
CA GLU A 113 -31.48 -0.23 14.48
C GLU A 113 -31.24 -1.65 15.05
N GLN A 114 -32.19 -2.55 14.82
CA GLN A 114 -32.17 -3.89 15.40
C GLN A 114 -31.25 -4.87 14.67
N LYS A 115 -30.96 -4.66 13.38
CA LYS A 115 -30.02 -5.50 12.63
C LYS A 115 -28.65 -4.86 12.48
N SER A 116 -28.56 -3.83 11.64
CA SER A 116 -27.28 -3.26 11.23
C SER A 116 -26.58 -2.55 12.38
N LEU A 117 -27.28 -1.63 13.04
CA LEU A 117 -26.69 -0.85 14.13
C LEU A 117 -26.36 -1.72 15.34
N SER A 118 -27.27 -2.62 15.73
CA SER A 118 -27.03 -3.54 16.83
C SER A 118 -25.84 -4.47 16.57
N ALA A 119 -25.72 -5.02 15.35
CA ALA A 119 -24.58 -5.86 15.00
C ALA A 119 -23.25 -5.09 15.04
N LEU A 120 -23.23 -3.83 14.56
CA LEU A 120 -22.03 -3.00 14.60
C LEU A 120 -21.62 -2.62 16.02
N LYS A 121 -22.59 -2.27 16.88
CA LYS A 121 -22.34 -1.99 18.31
C LYS A 121 -21.75 -3.20 19.02
N THR A 122 -22.32 -4.39 18.80
CA THR A 122 -21.78 -5.64 19.34
C THR A 122 -20.38 -5.94 18.80
N PHE A 123 -20.14 -5.79 17.48
CA PHE A 123 -18.82 -5.99 16.91
C PHE A 123 -17.78 -5.07 17.57
N LYS A 124 -18.09 -3.78 17.70
CA LYS A 124 -17.23 -2.80 18.36
C LYS A 124 -16.95 -3.16 19.81
N GLN A 125 -17.95 -3.65 20.54
CA GLN A 125 -17.76 -4.07 21.94
C GLN A 125 -16.83 -5.28 22.06
N ILE A 126 -16.87 -6.22 21.11
CA ILE A 126 -16.06 -7.45 21.14
C ILE A 126 -14.63 -7.18 20.64
N GLN A 127 -14.49 -6.46 19.53
CA GLN A 127 -13.20 -6.27 18.83
C GLN A 127 -12.51 -4.96 19.20
N GLY A 128 -13.24 -3.96 19.71
CA GLY A 128 -12.74 -2.62 20.01
C GLY A 128 -12.83 -1.63 18.84
N ASP A 129 -12.82 -2.12 17.60
CA ASP A 129 -12.91 -1.30 16.38
C ASP A 129 -14.11 -1.67 15.48
N LEU A 130 -14.28 -0.92 14.39
CA LEU A 130 -15.30 -1.17 13.35
C LEU A 130 -14.67 -1.56 11.99
N LEU A 131 -13.45 -2.11 12.01
CA LEU A 131 -12.73 -2.63 10.86
C LEU A 131 -13.18 -4.06 10.52
N VAL A 132 -14.50 -4.22 10.32
CA VAL A 132 -15.11 -5.54 10.06
C VAL A 132 -14.50 -6.20 8.81
N PRO A 133 -13.92 -7.40 8.92
CA PRO A 133 -13.39 -8.12 7.77
C PRO A 133 -14.48 -8.42 6.74
N ARG A 134 -14.20 -8.26 5.44
CA ARG A 134 -15.20 -8.44 4.37
C ARG A 134 -15.93 -9.79 4.41
N LYS A 135 -15.25 -10.85 4.82
CA LYS A 135 -15.80 -12.22 4.92
C LYS A 135 -16.50 -12.52 6.24
N PHE A 136 -16.50 -11.58 7.20
CA PHE A 136 -17.08 -11.81 8.51
C PHE A 136 -18.60 -11.99 8.42
N VAL A 137 -19.06 -13.05 9.09
CA VAL A 137 -20.47 -13.40 9.26
C VAL A 137 -20.72 -13.52 10.76
N VAL A 138 -21.81 -12.93 11.23
CA VAL A 138 -22.20 -13.02 12.64
C VAL A 138 -22.43 -14.49 13.00
N PRO A 139 -21.73 -15.03 14.02
CA PRO A 139 -21.92 -16.40 14.47
C PRO A 139 -23.37 -16.70 14.83
N GLU A 140 -23.82 -17.91 14.52
CA GLU A 140 -25.11 -18.42 14.99
C GLU A 140 -24.94 -18.98 16.40
N GLU A 141 -25.99 -18.91 17.21
CA GLU A 141 -26.04 -19.45 18.59
C GLU A 141 -25.12 -18.76 19.63
N ASP A 142 -24.36 -17.75 19.22
CA ASP A 142 -23.54 -16.96 20.14
C ASP A 142 -24.41 -15.92 20.87
N ARG A 143 -24.43 -16.04 22.21
CA ARG A 143 -25.22 -15.18 23.11
C ARG A 143 -24.70 -13.75 23.18
N GLN A 144 -23.45 -13.48 22.79
CA GLN A 144 -22.93 -12.12 22.71
C GLN A 144 -23.61 -11.33 21.60
N TRP A 145 -24.13 -12.03 20.58
CA TRP A 145 -24.79 -11.44 19.43
C TRP A 145 -26.31 -11.42 19.61
N PRO A 146 -26.98 -10.29 19.31
CA PRO A 146 -28.42 -10.25 19.26
C PRO A 146 -28.94 -11.28 18.25
N LYS A 147 -29.90 -12.12 18.65
CA LYS A 147 -30.51 -13.14 17.78
C LYS A 147 -30.91 -12.65 16.37
N PRO A 148 -31.46 -11.44 16.18
CA PRO A 148 -31.82 -10.96 14.84
C PRO A 148 -30.64 -10.74 13.89
N THR A 149 -29.41 -10.74 14.42
CA THR A 149 -28.17 -10.50 13.69
C THR A 149 -27.44 -11.79 13.30
N TRP A 150 -27.83 -12.94 13.86
CA TRP A 150 -27.21 -14.25 13.55
C TRP A 150 -27.25 -14.55 12.05
N GLY A 151 -26.15 -15.04 11.51
CA GLY A 151 -25.99 -15.35 10.08
C GLY A 151 -25.87 -14.11 9.16
N LEU A 152 -25.90 -12.88 9.70
CA LEU A 152 -25.70 -11.67 8.91
C LEU A 152 -24.27 -11.60 8.38
N LYS A 153 -24.12 -11.48 7.06
CA LYS A 153 -22.84 -11.20 6.39
C LYS A 153 -22.37 -9.76 6.64
N LEU A 154 -22.08 -9.45 7.91
CA LEU A 154 -21.80 -8.10 8.39
C LEU A 154 -20.62 -7.47 7.65
N GLY A 155 -19.58 -8.23 7.31
CA GLY A 155 -18.45 -7.72 6.53
C GLY A 155 -18.83 -7.21 5.15
N SER A 156 -19.63 -7.99 4.41
CA SER A 156 -20.17 -7.58 3.11
C SER A 156 -21.12 -6.40 3.24
N HIS A 157 -21.94 -6.38 4.31
CA HIS A 157 -22.86 -5.28 4.59
C HIS A 157 -22.12 -3.98 4.89
N VAL A 158 -21.08 -4.01 5.73
CA VAL A 158 -20.22 -2.86 6.02
C VAL A 158 -19.54 -2.32 4.77
N ASN A 159 -19.02 -3.21 3.92
CA ASN A 159 -18.45 -2.79 2.65
C ASN A 159 -19.49 -2.10 1.75
N PHE A 160 -20.72 -2.62 1.72
CA PHE A 160 -21.83 -1.97 1.02
C PHE A 160 -22.13 -0.58 1.60
N LEU A 161 -22.22 -0.44 2.94
CA LEU A 161 -22.46 0.86 3.59
C LEU A 161 -21.41 1.90 3.20
N ARG A 162 -20.12 1.52 3.18
CA ARG A 162 -19.03 2.41 2.76
C ARG A 162 -19.18 2.87 1.31
N GLN A 163 -19.56 1.95 0.40
CA GLN A 163 -19.72 2.25 -1.02
C GLN A 163 -20.98 3.07 -1.34
N THR A 164 -22.00 2.99 -0.49
CA THR A 164 -23.29 3.64 -0.75
C THR A 164 -23.59 4.78 0.22
N ARG A 165 -22.56 5.42 0.81
CA ARG A 165 -22.73 6.53 1.78
C ARG A 165 -23.74 7.58 1.31
N GLU A 166 -23.66 8.00 0.05
CA GLU A 166 -24.56 9.00 -0.55
C GLU A 166 -26.02 8.54 -0.68
N LYS A 167 -26.27 7.23 -0.69
CA LYS A 167 -27.61 6.64 -0.78
C LYS A 167 -28.23 6.34 0.58
N LEU A 168 -27.44 6.46 1.66
CA LEU A 168 -27.94 6.25 3.01
C LEU A 168 -28.79 7.45 3.44
N THR A 169 -29.79 7.16 4.26
CA THR A 169 -30.60 8.22 4.88
C THR A 169 -29.77 8.97 5.92
N THR A 170 -30.14 10.22 6.21
CA THR A 170 -29.42 11.09 7.15
C THR A 170 -29.28 10.46 8.54
N TYR A 171 -30.33 9.80 9.04
CA TYR A 171 -30.26 9.13 10.35
C TYR A 171 -29.31 7.93 10.34
N GLN A 172 -29.20 7.18 9.24
CA GLN A 172 -28.26 6.05 9.17
C GLN A 172 -26.82 6.51 9.20
N VAL A 173 -26.52 7.62 8.51
CA VAL A 173 -25.18 8.21 8.55
C VAL A 173 -24.87 8.71 9.97
N GLN A 174 -25.79 9.43 10.60
CA GLN A 174 -25.63 9.91 11.97
C GLN A 174 -25.43 8.75 12.96
N ASP A 175 -26.25 7.69 12.90
CA ASP A 175 -26.12 6.53 13.78
C ASP A 175 -24.75 5.84 13.63
N LEU A 176 -24.19 5.82 12.41
CA LEU A 176 -22.87 5.28 12.12
C LEU A 176 -21.76 6.19 12.63
N ASP A 177 -21.89 7.51 12.43
CA ASP A 177 -20.93 8.49 12.93
C ASP A 177 -20.88 8.49 14.47
N ASP A 178 -22.02 8.38 15.14
CA ASP A 178 -22.14 8.33 16.60
C ASP A 178 -21.42 7.12 17.22
N ILE A 179 -21.36 5.99 16.49
CA ILE A 179 -20.61 4.81 16.93
C ILE A 179 -19.15 4.83 16.46
N GLY A 180 -18.70 5.90 15.79
CA GLY A 180 -17.34 6.05 15.27
C GLY A 180 -17.06 5.15 14.06
N PHE A 181 -18.03 4.99 13.16
CA PHE A 181 -17.88 4.15 11.98
C PHE A 181 -16.82 4.69 11.02
N VAL A 182 -15.87 3.82 10.66
CA VAL A 182 -14.80 4.17 9.73
C VAL A 182 -15.31 4.07 8.29
N TRP A 183 -15.57 5.23 7.69
CA TRP A 183 -15.98 5.35 6.28
C TRP A 183 -14.82 5.06 5.32
N VAL A 184 -13.68 5.70 5.57
CA VAL A 184 -12.46 5.54 4.77
C VAL A 184 -11.44 4.77 5.61
N VAL A 185 -11.25 3.50 5.25
CA VAL A 185 -10.36 2.59 5.98
C VAL A 185 -8.89 3.00 5.83
N ALA A 186 -8.53 3.66 4.72
CA ALA A 186 -7.17 4.14 4.48
C ALA A 186 -6.78 5.21 5.51
N ASP A 187 -7.62 6.23 5.70
CA ASP A 187 -7.43 7.31 6.70
C ASP A 187 -7.23 6.74 8.10
N TYR A 188 -8.14 5.87 8.55
CA TYR A 188 -8.03 5.26 9.87
C TYR A 188 -6.76 4.43 10.03
N ASN A 189 -6.44 3.59 9.03
CA ASN A 189 -5.21 2.81 9.05
C ASN A 189 -3.97 3.70 9.11
N TRP A 190 -4.00 4.88 8.49
CA TRP A 190 -2.87 5.78 8.47
C TRP A 190 -2.74 6.57 9.77
N ASP A 191 -3.79 7.30 10.14
CA ASP A 191 -3.81 8.29 11.22
C ASP A 191 -3.87 7.65 12.61
N VAL A 192 -4.65 6.58 12.74
CA VAL A 192 -4.91 5.94 14.03
C VAL A 192 -3.97 4.78 14.29
N LEU A 193 -3.56 4.06 13.23
CA LEU A 193 -2.72 2.87 13.38
C LEU A 193 -1.26 3.11 12.96
N PHE A 194 -1.01 3.43 11.69
CA PHE A 194 0.33 3.46 11.12
C PHE A 194 1.24 4.54 11.74
N MET A 195 0.82 5.80 11.74
CA MET A 195 1.65 6.90 12.24
C MET A 195 1.94 6.76 13.75
N PRO A 196 0.95 6.50 14.63
CA PRO A 196 1.22 6.23 16.05
C PRO A 196 2.13 5.02 16.27
N ALA A 197 1.94 3.94 15.52
CA ALA A 197 2.79 2.76 15.61
C ALA A 197 4.23 3.05 15.18
N LEU A 198 4.44 3.81 14.11
CA LEU A 198 5.75 4.20 13.62
C LEU A 198 6.49 5.09 14.63
N ARG A 199 5.82 6.12 15.17
CA ARG A 199 6.35 6.97 16.25
C ARG A 199 6.82 6.13 17.42
N ARG A 200 5.97 5.19 17.86
CA ARG A 200 6.28 4.34 19.01
C ARG A 200 7.41 3.35 18.74
N TYR A 201 7.44 2.76 17.55
CA TYR A 201 8.53 1.88 17.12
C TYR A 201 9.88 2.62 17.22
N ARG A 202 9.97 3.83 16.65
CA ARG A 202 11.20 4.60 16.71
C ARG A 202 11.62 4.96 18.13
N GLN A 203 10.66 5.28 19.01
CA GLN A 203 10.97 5.55 20.42
C GLN A 203 11.56 4.33 21.14
N LEU A 204 11.10 3.12 20.81
CA LEU A 204 11.54 1.89 21.45
C LEU A 204 12.87 1.38 20.89
N TYR A 205 13.06 1.45 19.58
CA TYR A 205 14.19 0.83 18.89
C TYR A 205 15.25 1.84 18.41
N GLY A 206 14.97 3.15 18.46
CA GLY A 206 15.87 4.20 17.98
C GLY A 206 15.96 4.34 16.46
N HIS A 207 15.38 3.42 15.69
CA HIS A 207 15.38 3.41 14.23
C HIS A 207 13.99 3.11 13.67
N SER A 208 13.81 3.38 12.36
CA SER A 208 12.55 3.15 11.63
C SER A 208 12.62 1.99 10.62
N ASP A 209 13.67 1.17 10.71
CA ASP A 209 13.75 -0.09 9.95
C ASP A 209 12.89 -1.17 10.59
N ILE A 210 11.70 -1.38 10.02
CA ILE A 210 10.68 -2.28 10.54
C ILE A 210 10.69 -3.59 9.72
N PRO A 211 10.92 -4.76 10.35
CA PRO A 211 10.87 -6.05 9.68
C PRO A 211 9.50 -6.29 9.03
N GLN A 212 9.47 -6.89 7.84
CA GLN A 212 8.23 -7.11 7.07
C GLN A 212 7.15 -7.91 7.84
N ASN A 213 7.58 -8.86 8.67
CA ASN A 213 6.72 -9.70 9.49
C ASN A 213 6.47 -9.15 10.89
N PHE A 214 6.92 -7.92 11.19
CA PHE A 214 6.73 -7.31 12.50
C PHE A 214 5.23 -7.11 12.78
N VAL A 215 4.80 -7.66 13.91
CA VAL A 215 3.44 -7.55 14.44
C VAL A 215 3.57 -7.06 15.87
N ILE A 216 2.81 -6.02 16.20
CA ILE A 216 2.75 -5.51 17.56
C ILE A 216 2.06 -6.56 18.42
N ARG A 217 2.77 -7.08 19.43
CA ARG A 217 2.25 -8.10 20.35
C ARG A 217 1.93 -7.49 21.71
N GLU A 218 1.00 -8.12 22.41
CA GLU A 218 0.77 -7.83 23.81
C GLU A 218 1.93 -8.39 24.64
N GLU A 219 2.92 -7.55 24.90
CA GLU A 219 4.04 -7.86 25.79
C GLU A 219 3.72 -7.46 27.23
N LYS A 220 4.31 -8.19 28.20
CA LYS A 220 4.05 -8.01 29.64
C LYS A 220 4.33 -6.59 30.16
N ASN A 221 5.17 -5.83 29.47
CA ASN A 221 5.54 -4.47 29.85
C ASN A 221 4.59 -3.38 29.33
N ASN A 222 3.56 -3.74 28.55
CA ASN A 222 2.55 -2.82 27.99
C ASN A 222 3.19 -1.62 27.25
N GLU A 223 4.26 -1.87 26.50
CA GLU A 223 5.02 -0.81 25.81
C GLU A 223 4.27 -0.23 24.61
N TRP A 224 3.18 -0.88 24.17
CA TRP A 224 2.37 -0.49 23.03
C TRP A 224 0.92 -0.16 23.46
N PRO A 225 0.30 0.89 22.88
CA PRO A 225 -1.12 1.16 23.04
C PRO A 225 -1.99 -0.06 22.69
N LYS A 226 -3.09 -0.26 23.42
CA LYS A 226 -3.98 -1.42 23.25
C LYS A 226 -4.60 -1.46 21.85
N GLU A 227 -4.86 -0.30 21.28
CA GLU A 227 -5.43 -0.11 19.95
C GLU A 227 -4.50 -0.59 18.83
N LEU A 228 -3.19 -0.69 19.11
CA LEU A 228 -2.18 -1.14 18.14
C LEU A 228 -1.85 -2.62 18.28
N GLN A 229 -2.38 -3.32 19.29
CA GLN A 229 -2.11 -4.73 19.50
C GLN A 229 -2.62 -5.59 18.33
N GLY A 230 -1.79 -6.52 17.87
CA GLY A 230 -2.08 -7.34 16.70
C GLY A 230 -1.88 -6.64 15.36
N TYR A 231 -1.57 -5.34 15.35
CA TYR A 231 -1.33 -4.59 14.11
C TYR A 231 -0.02 -5.01 13.44
N ARG A 232 -0.10 -5.37 12.16
CA ARG A 232 1.03 -5.82 11.34
C ARG A 232 1.75 -4.63 10.71
N LEU A 233 2.44 -3.84 11.54
CA LEU A 233 3.14 -2.63 11.10
C LEU A 233 4.12 -2.92 9.94
N GLY A 234 4.88 -4.02 9.99
CA GLY A 234 5.81 -4.38 8.90
C GLY A 234 5.13 -4.65 7.56
N SER A 235 3.94 -5.27 7.59
CA SER A 235 3.14 -5.49 6.39
C SER A 235 2.56 -4.17 5.86
N MET A 236 2.21 -3.23 6.74
CA MET A 236 1.76 -1.90 6.32
C MET A 236 2.87 -1.10 5.68
N VAL A 237 4.08 -1.10 6.24
CA VAL A 237 5.26 -0.45 5.61
C VAL A 237 5.42 -0.91 4.17
N ASN A 238 5.36 -2.22 3.92
CA ASN A 238 5.46 -2.72 2.55
C ASN A 238 4.31 -2.24 1.65
N ARG A 239 3.08 -2.19 2.18
CA ARG A 239 1.94 -1.61 1.43
C ARG A 239 2.16 -0.15 1.10
N THR A 240 2.60 0.67 2.06
CA THR A 240 2.93 2.09 1.83
C THR A 240 3.99 2.24 0.74
N ARG A 241 4.95 1.33 0.67
CA ARG A 241 6.03 1.33 -0.35
C ARG A 241 5.56 0.89 -1.74
N THR A 242 4.62 -0.04 -1.83
CA THR A 242 4.20 -0.66 -3.12
C THR A 242 2.86 -0.15 -3.65
N ALA A 243 1.97 0.32 -2.79
CA ALA A 243 0.59 0.63 -3.15
C ALA A 243 0.42 2.11 -3.43
N SER A 244 -0.03 2.44 -4.64
CA SER A 244 -0.34 3.82 -5.05
C SER A 244 -1.41 4.50 -4.20
N GLY A 245 -2.25 3.72 -3.50
CA GLY A 245 -3.32 4.24 -2.65
C GLY A 245 -2.88 4.94 -1.36
N TYR A 246 -1.59 4.88 -1.00
CA TYR A 246 -1.05 5.57 0.17
C TYR A 246 -0.18 6.80 -0.16
N VAL A 247 0.00 7.11 -1.45
CA VAL A 247 0.88 8.21 -1.90
C VAL A 247 0.41 9.55 -1.35
N GLU A 248 -0.90 9.83 -1.37
CA GLU A 248 -1.44 11.09 -0.85
C GLU A 248 -1.17 11.28 0.66
N PHE A 249 -1.25 10.20 1.44
CA PHE A 249 -0.98 10.24 2.89
C PHE A 249 0.50 10.43 3.20
N VAL A 250 1.36 9.77 2.42
CA VAL A 250 2.80 9.94 2.49
C VAL A 250 3.18 11.39 2.19
N GLU A 251 2.60 11.97 1.14
CA GLU A 251 2.87 13.36 0.76
C GLU A 251 2.37 14.33 1.83
N ARG A 252 1.18 14.08 2.39
CA ARG A 252 0.60 14.89 3.47
C ARG A 252 1.49 14.91 4.73
N ASP A 253 2.04 13.76 5.11
CA ASP A 253 2.79 13.61 6.37
C ASP A 253 4.31 13.50 6.15
N ARG A 254 4.80 13.93 4.97
CA ARG A 254 6.19 13.81 4.53
C ARG A 254 7.18 14.33 5.56
N GLU A 255 6.96 15.53 6.07
CA GLU A 255 7.86 16.18 7.05
C GLU A 255 7.99 15.37 8.33
N GLU A 256 6.89 14.79 8.81
CA GLU A 256 6.91 13.96 10.01
C GLU A 256 7.61 12.62 9.74
N LEU A 257 7.38 11.99 8.58
CA LEU A 257 8.09 10.77 8.20
C LEU A 257 9.61 11.01 8.10
N GLU A 258 10.04 12.15 7.56
CA GLU A 258 11.44 12.57 7.52
C GLU A 258 11.99 12.79 8.94
N GLN A 259 11.25 13.49 9.81
CA GLN A 259 11.63 13.66 11.21
C GLN A 259 11.79 12.30 11.90
N LEU A 260 10.92 11.33 11.59
CA LEU A 260 10.97 9.95 12.07
C LEU A 260 12.07 9.10 11.41
N SER A 261 12.87 9.65 10.50
CA SER A 261 13.85 8.89 9.70
C SER A 261 13.23 7.67 9.00
N PHE A 262 11.93 7.76 8.66
CA PHE A 262 11.23 6.71 7.95
C PHE A 262 11.28 6.98 6.45
N TYR A 263 12.17 6.25 5.78
CA TYR A 263 12.31 6.35 4.34
C TYR A 263 11.47 5.28 3.65
N LEU A 264 10.59 5.73 2.73
CA LEU A 264 9.81 4.84 1.87
C LEU A 264 10.72 3.91 1.08
N ASN A 265 11.88 4.40 0.67
CA ASN A 265 12.88 3.57 0.06
C ASN A 265 13.99 3.24 1.08
N SER A 266 14.17 1.95 1.40
CA SER A 266 15.33 1.49 2.19
C SER A 266 16.66 1.95 1.57
N ASN A 267 16.66 2.19 0.26
CA ASN A 267 17.83 2.71 -0.45
C ASN A 267 18.17 4.16 -0.09
N ASP A 268 17.20 5.01 0.27
CA ASP A 268 17.47 6.39 0.71
C ASP A 268 18.18 6.40 2.06
N GLN A 269 17.72 5.59 3.00
CA GLN A 269 18.36 5.44 4.30
C GLN A 269 19.78 4.87 4.15
N LYS A 270 19.92 3.76 3.41
CA LYS A 270 21.23 3.16 3.12
C LYS A 270 22.17 4.15 2.44
N TRP A 271 21.63 4.99 1.56
CA TRP A 271 22.38 6.04 0.90
C TRP A 271 22.90 7.09 1.87
N GLN A 272 22.01 7.68 2.68
CA GLN A 272 22.36 8.77 3.59
C GLN A 272 23.22 8.32 4.78
N GLU A 273 22.90 7.17 5.39
CA GLU A 273 23.57 6.73 6.61
C GLU A 273 24.89 6.02 6.35
N ASN A 274 25.04 5.37 5.18
CA ASN A 274 26.18 4.50 4.93
C ASN A 274 26.90 4.79 3.61
N ILE A 275 26.21 4.76 2.46
CA ILE A 275 26.89 4.78 1.15
C ILE A 275 27.55 6.13 0.86
N LEU A 276 26.83 7.24 1.03
CA LEU A 276 27.35 8.58 0.79
C LEU A 276 28.47 8.94 1.80
N PRO A 277 28.29 8.74 3.12
CA PRO A 277 29.38 8.92 4.09
C PRO A 277 30.59 8.03 3.81
N ALA A 278 30.40 6.80 3.33
CA ALA A 278 31.50 5.92 2.96
C ALA A 278 32.29 6.46 1.76
N PHE A 279 31.63 7.07 0.76
CA PHE A 279 32.33 7.75 -0.33
C PHE A 279 33.09 8.99 0.14
N GLU A 280 32.50 9.80 1.03
CA GLU A 280 33.18 10.94 1.64
C GLU A 280 34.41 10.51 2.45
N MET A 281 34.30 9.42 3.22
CA MET A 281 35.41 8.89 3.99
C MET A 281 36.51 8.32 3.08
N TYR A 282 36.13 7.59 2.02
CA TYR A 282 37.09 7.10 1.03
C TYR A 282 37.91 8.26 0.43
N HIS A 283 37.23 9.35 0.05
CA HIS A 283 37.88 10.55 -0.46
C HIS A 283 38.85 11.16 0.57
N ARG A 284 38.47 11.23 1.85
CA ARG A 284 39.35 11.75 2.91
C ARG A 284 40.61 10.92 3.08
N VAL A 285 40.51 9.59 3.00
CA VAL A 285 41.63 8.67 3.19
C VAL A 285 42.54 8.63 1.96
N HIS A 286 41.97 8.45 0.77
CA HIS A 286 42.72 8.18 -0.46
C HIS A 286 42.92 9.42 -1.35
N ARG A 287 42.31 10.56 -1.01
CA ARG A 287 42.31 11.81 -1.80
C ARG A 287 41.79 11.66 -3.24
N ASN A 288 41.17 10.53 -3.56
CA ASN A 288 40.52 10.23 -4.82
C ASN A 288 39.25 9.41 -4.55
N CYS A 289 38.33 9.33 -5.50
CA CYS A 289 37.16 8.44 -5.44
C CYS A 289 37.22 7.34 -6.52
N ASN A 290 38.42 6.88 -6.86
CA ASN A 290 38.61 5.74 -7.77
C ASN A 290 38.55 4.42 -7.00
N ILE A 291 37.34 4.07 -6.55
CA ILE A 291 37.14 2.90 -5.69
C ILE A 291 37.28 1.62 -6.53
N ASN A 292 38.23 0.76 -6.13
CA ASN A 292 38.43 -0.57 -6.70
C ASN A 292 37.16 -1.41 -6.53
N THR A 293 36.79 -2.21 -7.53
CA THR A 293 35.56 -3.02 -7.53
C THR A 293 35.49 -4.05 -6.38
N HIS A 294 36.63 -4.48 -5.86
CA HIS A 294 36.73 -5.44 -4.74
C HIS A 294 37.00 -4.76 -3.41
N PHE A 295 37.02 -3.42 -3.35
CA PHE A 295 37.25 -2.70 -2.10
C PHE A 295 36.13 -2.98 -1.10
N ILE A 296 36.55 -3.43 0.08
CA ILE A 296 35.72 -3.66 1.26
C ILE A 296 36.20 -2.68 2.33
N VAL A 297 35.27 -1.98 2.96
CA VAL A 297 35.58 -1.03 4.03
C VAL A 297 36.28 -1.77 5.19
N PRO A 298 37.52 -1.37 5.54
CA PRO A 298 38.27 -1.95 6.65
C PRO A 298 37.58 -1.77 8.01
N GLU A 299 37.81 -2.69 8.93
CA GLU A 299 37.29 -2.66 10.31
C GLU A 299 38.19 -1.83 11.25
N GLU A 300 38.59 -0.64 10.80
CA GLU A 300 39.54 0.22 11.52
C GLU A 300 39.18 1.71 11.35
N GLU A 301 39.68 2.54 12.27
CA GLU A 301 39.59 4.00 12.12
C GLU A 301 40.31 4.45 10.83
N PRO A 302 39.78 5.42 10.06
CA PRO A 302 38.75 6.39 10.42
C PRO A 302 37.31 5.99 10.05
N TRP A 303 37.05 4.73 9.70
CA TRP A 303 35.73 4.28 9.23
C TRP A 303 34.78 4.00 10.40
N PRO A 304 33.60 4.64 10.47
CA PRO A 304 32.54 4.23 11.38
C PRO A 304 32.18 2.74 11.30
N GLN A 305 31.89 2.14 12.45
CA GLN A 305 31.50 0.73 12.58
C GLN A 305 30.30 0.33 11.72
N SER A 306 29.37 1.24 11.46
CA SER A 306 28.22 1.00 10.60
C SER A 306 28.59 0.67 9.15
N MET A 307 29.82 1.00 8.72
CA MET A 307 30.29 0.83 7.35
C MET A 307 31.28 -0.34 7.20
N TRP A 308 31.74 -0.93 8.30
CA TRP A 308 32.70 -2.03 8.30
C TRP A 308 32.20 -3.23 7.49
N GLY A 309 33.09 -3.83 6.69
CA GLY A 309 32.74 -4.96 5.83
C GLY A 309 31.86 -4.60 4.62
N MET A 310 31.51 -3.32 4.43
CA MET A 310 30.75 -2.87 3.28
C MET A 310 31.56 -3.03 1.99
N ARG A 311 30.99 -3.71 0.99
CA ARG A 311 31.58 -3.84 -0.36
C ARG A 311 31.39 -2.56 -1.18
N LEU A 312 31.98 -1.46 -0.70
CA LEU A 312 31.83 -0.13 -1.29
C LEU A 312 32.26 -0.09 -2.76
N GLY A 313 33.28 -0.87 -3.13
CA GLY A 313 33.71 -1.05 -4.52
C GLY A 313 32.66 -1.65 -5.45
N PHE A 314 31.93 -2.65 -4.95
CA PHE A 314 30.84 -3.28 -5.69
C PHE A 314 29.67 -2.32 -5.88
N ILE A 315 29.35 -1.55 -4.82
CA ILE A 315 28.29 -0.52 -4.86
C ILE A 315 28.63 0.56 -5.89
N ALA A 316 29.85 1.11 -5.84
CA ALA A 316 30.32 2.10 -6.81
C ALA A 316 30.25 1.58 -8.25
N ARG A 317 30.66 0.32 -8.49
CA ARG A 317 30.55 -0.31 -9.81
C ARG A 317 29.10 -0.40 -10.30
N ASN A 318 28.16 -0.78 -9.45
CA ASN A 318 26.76 -0.89 -9.85
C ASN A 318 26.14 0.48 -10.12
N ILE A 319 26.48 1.51 -9.33
CA ILE A 319 26.06 2.89 -9.61
C ILE A 319 26.54 3.31 -11.00
N ARG A 320 27.83 3.07 -11.31
CA ARG A 320 28.43 3.40 -12.63
C ARG A 320 27.78 2.66 -13.80
N ASN A 321 27.56 1.34 -13.66
CA ASN A 321 27.22 0.47 -14.80
C ASN A 321 25.72 0.19 -14.95
N ARG A 322 24.96 0.23 -13.85
CA ARG A 322 23.52 -0.12 -13.82
C ARG A 322 22.62 1.03 -13.42
N GLY A 323 23.18 2.12 -12.89
CA GLY A 323 22.40 3.24 -12.35
C GLY A 323 21.70 2.91 -11.04
N ASP A 324 22.25 2.01 -10.22
CA ASP A 324 21.75 1.77 -8.86
C ASP A 324 21.73 3.10 -8.09
N PHE A 325 20.73 3.28 -7.22
CA PHE A 325 20.54 4.51 -6.43
C PHE A 325 20.33 5.79 -7.28
N PHE A 326 19.87 5.67 -8.53
CA PHE A 326 19.70 6.79 -9.48
C PHE A 326 19.11 8.08 -8.87
N LEU A 327 18.00 7.98 -8.14
CA LEU A 327 17.33 9.15 -7.56
C LEU A 327 18.18 9.82 -6.47
N GLN A 328 18.87 9.02 -5.64
CA GLN A 328 19.76 9.51 -4.59
C GLN A 328 21.01 10.17 -5.18
N VAL A 329 21.58 9.50 -6.18
CA VAL A 329 22.72 9.93 -6.96
C VAL A 329 22.44 11.25 -7.67
N ALA A 330 21.24 11.42 -8.23
CA ALA A 330 20.82 12.68 -8.84
C ALA A 330 20.63 13.81 -7.81
N ARG A 331 20.03 13.51 -6.65
CA ARG A 331 19.83 14.49 -5.56
C ARG A 331 21.17 14.99 -4.99
N ASP A 332 22.09 14.07 -4.72
CA ASP A 332 23.38 14.36 -4.09
C ASP A 332 24.53 14.50 -5.12
N TYR A 333 24.20 14.76 -6.39
CA TYR A 333 25.15 14.82 -7.50
C TYR A 333 26.28 15.82 -7.26
N GLU A 334 25.97 17.02 -6.77
CA GLU A 334 26.99 18.05 -6.50
C GLU A 334 27.95 17.64 -5.39
N LYS A 335 27.50 16.85 -4.39
CA LYS A 335 28.39 16.30 -3.36
C LYS A 335 29.28 15.21 -3.94
N LEU A 336 28.73 14.31 -4.76
CA LEU A 336 29.51 13.29 -5.46
C LEU A 336 30.55 13.91 -6.39
N LYS A 337 30.19 15.02 -7.05
CA LYS A 337 31.09 15.79 -7.89
C LYS A 337 32.20 16.46 -7.07
N SER A 338 31.90 17.05 -5.92
CA SER A 338 32.91 17.72 -5.08
C SER A 338 33.95 16.76 -4.49
N ILE A 339 33.55 15.53 -4.15
CA ILE A 339 34.48 14.46 -3.72
C ILE A 339 35.17 13.74 -4.88
N GLY A 340 34.91 14.15 -6.13
CA GLY A 340 35.53 13.60 -7.33
C GLY A 340 35.10 12.17 -7.65
N PHE A 341 33.84 11.81 -7.38
CA PHE A 341 33.31 10.48 -7.69
C PHE A 341 33.46 10.16 -9.18
N VAL A 342 34.20 9.09 -9.46
CA VAL A 342 34.50 8.68 -10.84
C VAL A 342 33.29 7.97 -11.43
N TRP A 343 32.64 8.61 -12.39
CA TRP A 343 31.52 8.04 -13.16
C TRP A 343 31.99 7.10 -14.27
N ASN A 344 33.10 7.47 -14.92
CA ASN A 344 33.71 6.68 -15.98
C ASN A 344 35.14 6.30 -15.59
N VAL A 345 35.36 5.01 -15.32
CA VAL A 345 36.66 4.47 -14.88
C VAL A 345 37.73 4.65 -15.97
N PHE A 346 37.36 4.61 -17.25
CA PHE A 346 38.28 4.86 -18.35
C PHE A 346 38.66 6.33 -18.43
N ALA A 347 37.73 7.26 -18.14
CA ALA A 347 38.03 8.69 -18.07
C ALA A 347 39.04 9.01 -16.96
N ALA A 348 38.83 8.48 -15.75
CA ALA A 348 39.77 8.70 -14.64
C ALA A 348 41.11 8.03 -14.89
N LYS A 349 41.13 6.78 -15.39
CA LYS A 349 42.38 6.11 -15.75
C LYS A 349 43.13 6.89 -16.83
N TRP A 350 42.41 7.45 -17.79
CA TRP A 350 43.00 8.32 -18.82
C TRP A 350 43.63 9.57 -18.20
N GLN A 351 42.85 10.35 -17.45
CA GLN A 351 43.23 11.64 -16.90
C GLN A 351 44.35 11.56 -15.84
N TYR A 352 44.31 10.55 -14.96
CA TYR A 352 45.21 10.49 -13.79
C TYR A 352 46.36 9.49 -13.95
N ALA A 353 46.22 8.47 -14.81
CA ALA A 353 47.26 7.45 -14.98
C ALA A 353 47.90 7.48 -16.37
N VAL A 354 47.11 7.45 -17.44
CA VAL A 354 47.63 7.32 -18.82
C VAL A 354 48.26 8.62 -19.30
N LEU A 355 47.51 9.71 -19.30
CA LEU A 355 47.97 11.00 -19.83
C LEU A 355 49.19 11.53 -19.05
N PRO A 356 49.22 11.50 -17.69
CA PRO A 356 50.42 11.85 -16.93
C PRO A 356 51.62 10.92 -17.19
N ALA A 357 51.39 9.63 -17.45
CA ALA A 357 52.46 8.71 -17.84
C ALA A 357 53.02 9.06 -19.22
N LEU A 358 52.19 9.42 -20.20
CA LEU A 358 52.64 9.86 -21.52
C LEU A 358 53.47 11.15 -21.45
N HIS A 359 53.02 12.13 -20.67
CA HIS A 359 53.79 13.35 -20.37
C HIS A 359 55.15 13.01 -19.75
N THR A 360 55.14 12.12 -18.74
CA THR A 360 56.37 11.72 -18.04
C THR A 360 57.31 10.95 -18.96
N TYR A 361 56.78 10.08 -19.83
CA TYR A 361 57.56 9.33 -20.80
C TYR A 361 58.30 10.26 -21.76
N VAL A 362 57.59 11.18 -22.40
CA VAL A 362 58.19 12.15 -23.33
C VAL A 362 59.19 13.05 -22.62
N ARG A 363 58.93 13.44 -21.36
CA ARG A 363 59.88 14.21 -20.55
C ARG A 363 61.18 13.44 -20.24
N VAL A 364 61.09 12.13 -19.98
CA VAL A 364 62.24 11.29 -19.57
C VAL A 364 63.05 10.82 -20.78
N TYR A 365 62.37 10.38 -21.84
CA TYR A 365 63.00 9.75 -23.01
C TYR A 365 63.16 10.69 -24.21
N GLY A 366 62.46 11.83 -24.23
CA GLY A 366 62.60 12.86 -25.26
C GLY A 366 61.84 12.58 -26.56
N ASP A 367 61.16 11.44 -26.68
CA ASP A 367 60.35 11.08 -27.84
C ASP A 367 59.08 10.30 -27.44
N ALA A 368 58.17 10.13 -28.40
CA ALA A 368 56.89 9.45 -28.24
C ALA A 368 56.92 7.96 -28.64
N ASN A 369 58.11 7.37 -28.86
CA ASN A 369 58.26 5.99 -29.29
C ASN A 369 58.34 5.07 -28.06
N VAL A 370 57.17 4.65 -27.56
CA VAL A 370 57.06 3.78 -26.38
C VAL A 370 57.25 2.31 -26.78
N PRO A 371 58.28 1.60 -26.26
CA PRO A 371 58.46 0.17 -26.49
C PRO A 371 57.24 -0.64 -26.06
N VAL A 372 56.88 -1.69 -26.81
CA VAL A 372 55.65 -2.48 -26.60
C VAL A 372 55.61 -3.13 -25.21
N ASP A 373 56.76 -3.53 -24.68
CA ASP A 373 56.95 -4.16 -23.37
C ASP A 373 57.13 -3.15 -22.23
N PHE A 374 57.11 -1.85 -22.52
CA PHE A 374 57.32 -0.82 -21.52
C PHE A 374 56.20 -0.80 -20.47
N VAL A 375 56.60 -0.96 -19.22
CA VAL A 375 55.74 -0.84 -18.03
C VAL A 375 56.25 0.30 -17.18
N VAL A 376 55.35 1.20 -16.78
CA VAL A 376 55.70 2.35 -15.95
C VAL A 376 56.31 1.87 -14.62
N PRO A 377 57.57 2.25 -14.32
CA PRO A 377 58.23 1.82 -13.10
C PRO A 377 57.68 2.55 -11.87
N PRO A 378 57.74 1.94 -10.68
CA PRO A 378 57.26 2.53 -9.43
C PRO A 378 58.29 3.46 -8.78
N GLU A 379 58.89 4.34 -9.58
CA GLU A 379 59.98 5.23 -9.15
C GLU A 379 59.73 6.66 -9.65
N ASP A 380 60.33 7.67 -9.01
CA ASP A 380 60.31 9.04 -9.53
C ASP A 380 60.99 9.10 -10.91
N PRO A 381 60.46 9.84 -11.89
CA PRO A 381 59.45 10.89 -11.75
C PRO A 381 58.02 10.45 -12.16
N TRP A 382 57.71 9.16 -12.07
CA TRP A 382 56.43 8.60 -12.51
C TRP A 382 55.31 8.75 -11.47
N PRO A 383 54.10 9.21 -11.87
CA PRO A 383 52.97 9.31 -10.95
C PRO A 383 52.59 7.94 -10.34
N GLU A 384 52.26 7.91 -9.05
CA GLU A 384 51.87 6.67 -8.33
C GLU A 384 50.72 5.91 -9.02
N GLU A 385 49.72 6.64 -9.50
CA GLU A 385 48.57 6.08 -10.21
C GLU A 385 48.93 5.45 -11.58
N SER A 386 50.11 5.79 -12.10
CA SER A 386 50.65 5.23 -13.35
C SER A 386 51.51 3.99 -13.11
N HIS A 387 51.92 3.67 -11.88
CA HIS A 387 52.84 2.56 -11.60
C HIS A 387 52.28 1.21 -12.06
N GLY A 388 53.10 0.42 -12.75
CA GLY A 388 52.67 -0.87 -13.30
C GLY A 388 51.76 -0.76 -14.54
N LEU A 389 51.48 0.45 -15.03
CA LEU A 389 50.75 0.65 -16.27
C LEU A 389 51.59 0.14 -17.45
N LYS A 390 51.05 -0.84 -18.17
CA LYS A 390 51.63 -1.33 -19.43
C LYS A 390 51.42 -0.32 -20.57
N LEU A 391 52.12 0.80 -20.47
CA LEU A 391 52.00 1.94 -21.38
C LEU A 391 52.43 1.56 -22.81
N GLY A 392 53.42 0.66 -22.95
CA GLY A 392 53.82 0.09 -24.22
C GLY A 392 52.71 -0.66 -24.95
N GLU A 393 52.06 -1.60 -24.25
CA GLU A 393 50.93 -2.35 -24.81
C GLU A 393 49.76 -1.43 -25.15
N LEU A 394 49.57 -0.33 -24.40
CA LEU A 394 48.54 0.67 -24.68
C LEU A 394 48.87 1.50 -25.94
N ALA A 395 50.11 1.97 -26.10
CA ALA A 395 50.54 2.74 -27.26
C ALA A 395 50.52 1.90 -28.55
N ALA A 396 51.01 0.66 -28.47
CA ALA A 396 51.15 -0.22 -29.62
C ALA A 396 49.83 -0.86 -30.08
N SER A 397 48.87 -1.12 -29.18
CA SER A 397 47.65 -1.87 -29.52
C SER A 397 46.45 -0.97 -29.81
N PRO A 398 45.94 -0.92 -31.08
CA PRO A 398 44.72 -0.18 -31.40
C PRO A 398 43.50 -0.70 -30.61
N MET A 399 43.46 -2.00 -30.31
CA MET A 399 42.38 -2.59 -29.52
C MET A 399 42.36 -2.07 -28.08
N ARG A 400 43.51 -1.79 -27.47
CA ARG A 400 43.57 -1.19 -26.14
C ARG A 400 43.25 0.31 -26.16
N ARG A 401 43.64 1.01 -27.22
CA ARG A 401 43.27 2.42 -27.45
C ARG A 401 41.77 2.62 -27.66
N LYS A 402 41.06 1.64 -28.22
CA LYS A 402 39.60 1.69 -28.39
C LYS A 402 38.84 1.98 -27.09
N ASN A 403 39.31 1.48 -25.94
CA ASN A 403 38.68 1.73 -24.64
C ASN A 403 38.83 3.19 -24.16
N PHE A 404 39.68 3.98 -24.82
CA PHE A 404 39.95 5.39 -24.53
C PHE A 404 39.68 6.30 -25.73
N ALA A 405 38.99 5.80 -26.77
CA ALA A 405 38.80 6.50 -28.04
C ALA A 405 38.24 7.92 -27.87
N ASP A 406 37.19 8.07 -27.05
CA ASP A 406 36.57 9.38 -26.78
C ASP A 406 37.55 10.36 -26.14
N PHE A 407 38.44 9.89 -25.25
CA PHE A 407 39.41 10.75 -24.56
C PHE A 407 40.63 11.08 -25.43
N ILE A 408 41.04 10.14 -26.29
CA ILE A 408 42.06 10.37 -27.31
C ILE A 408 41.61 11.49 -28.26
N GLU A 409 40.33 11.54 -28.59
CA GLU A 409 39.75 12.61 -29.41
C GLU A 409 39.65 13.94 -28.66
N ILE A 410 39.19 13.93 -27.41
CA ILE A 410 39.08 15.14 -26.57
C ILE A 410 40.47 15.77 -26.34
N ASP A 411 41.49 14.97 -26.01
CA ASP A 411 42.85 15.42 -25.70
C ASP A 411 43.80 15.37 -26.90
N ARG A 412 43.27 15.24 -28.13
CA ARG A 412 44.05 15.05 -29.37
C ARG A 412 45.16 16.09 -29.51
N MET A 413 44.84 17.37 -29.34
CA MET A 413 45.83 18.45 -29.47
C MET A 413 46.97 18.33 -28.45
N GLN A 414 46.68 17.82 -27.25
CA GLN A 414 47.69 17.63 -26.20
C GLN A 414 48.57 16.41 -26.50
N LEU A 415 47.99 15.34 -27.05
CA LEU A 415 48.73 14.17 -27.49
C LEU A 415 49.65 14.48 -28.69
N GLU A 416 49.14 15.22 -29.67
CA GLU A 416 49.92 15.67 -30.83
C GLU A 416 51.09 16.57 -30.42
N ALA A 417 50.88 17.46 -29.44
CA ALA A 417 51.95 18.28 -28.87
C ALA A 417 53.05 17.45 -28.16
N LEU A 418 52.69 16.27 -27.66
CA LEU A 418 53.63 15.31 -27.07
C LEU A 418 54.27 14.36 -28.10
N GLY A 419 53.86 14.43 -29.37
CA GLY A 419 54.34 13.55 -30.43
C GLY A 419 53.54 12.25 -30.61
N PHE A 420 52.40 12.09 -29.92
CA PHE A 420 51.50 10.95 -30.08
C PHE A 420 50.39 11.25 -31.10
N PHE A 421 50.53 10.71 -32.32
CA PHE A 421 49.52 10.83 -33.37
C PHE A 421 48.57 9.63 -33.34
N TRP A 422 47.66 9.61 -32.38
CA TRP A 422 46.68 8.51 -32.22
C TRP A 422 45.31 8.91 -32.79
N SER A 423 44.71 8.01 -33.56
CA SER A 423 43.33 8.12 -34.05
C SER A 423 42.40 7.18 -33.28
N ALA A 424 41.14 7.60 -33.10
CA ALA A 424 40.11 6.76 -32.48
C ALA A 424 39.62 5.59 -33.36
N LEU A 425 39.91 5.62 -34.66
CA LEU A 425 39.52 4.61 -35.63
C LEU A 425 40.76 3.86 -36.13
N PRO A 426 40.72 2.52 -36.25
CA PRO A 426 41.82 1.79 -36.87
C PRO A 426 41.93 2.24 -38.33
N ASP A 427 43.14 2.56 -38.77
CA ASP A 427 43.45 2.80 -40.18
C ASP A 427 43.00 1.59 -41.01
N GLY A 428 41.84 1.74 -41.62
CA GLY A 428 41.14 0.76 -42.44
C GLY A 428 40.40 1.53 -43.50
N ASP A 429 40.95 1.51 -44.71
CA ASP A 429 40.54 2.22 -45.93
C ASP A 429 40.67 3.75 -45.93
N ILE A 430 41.91 4.22 -46.04
CA ILE A 430 42.21 5.29 -47.02
C ILE A 430 42.47 4.58 -48.37
N SER A 431 41.39 4.10 -49.00
CA SER A 431 41.38 3.93 -50.45
C SER A 431 41.19 5.34 -51.03
N GLY A 432 42.18 5.83 -51.77
CA GLY A 432 42.20 7.18 -52.31
C GLY A 432 40.98 7.48 -53.17
N ASP A 433 40.13 8.41 -52.71
CA ASP A 433 39.39 9.32 -53.60
C ASP A 433 38.76 10.56 -52.91
N ASP A 434 38.85 10.72 -51.59
CA ASP A 434 38.17 11.84 -50.88
C ASP A 434 39.11 12.93 -50.35
N ALA A 435 40.16 13.27 -51.11
CA ALA A 435 41.10 14.35 -50.76
C ALA A 435 40.64 15.77 -51.20
N PHE A 436 39.38 15.99 -51.60
CA PHE A 436 39.00 17.25 -52.27
C PHE A 436 37.68 17.91 -51.86
N ARG A 437 37.18 17.73 -50.63
CA ARG A 437 35.90 18.37 -50.26
C ARG A 437 35.76 19.06 -48.89
N LEU A 438 36.85 19.52 -48.26
CA LEU A 438 36.74 20.48 -47.15
C LEU A 438 37.87 21.53 -47.16
N LEU A 439 37.93 22.32 -48.24
CA LEU A 439 38.47 23.68 -48.20
C LEU A 439 37.50 24.62 -48.92
N LEU A 440 36.55 25.16 -48.14
CA LEU A 440 36.09 26.55 -48.23
C LEU A 440 35.84 27.04 -46.81
#